data_AF-A0A8T7CTS9-F1
#
_entry.id   AF-A0A8T7CTS9-F1
#
_cell.length_a   1.000
_cell.length_b   1.000
_cell.length_c   1.000
_cell.angle_alpha   90.00
_cell.angle_beta   90.00
_cell.angle_gamma   90.00
#
_symmetry.space_group_name_H-M   'P 1'
#
loop_
_entity.id
_entity.type
_entity.pdbx_description
1 polymer ?
#
loop_
_entity_poly.entity_id
_entity_poly.type
_entity_poly.pdbx_seq_one_letter_code
_entity_poly.pdbx_strand_id
1 'polypeptide(L)'
;MITVHHLENSRSQRILWLLEELGLDYEMKRYGRDSKTRLAPPELADVHPLGKAPVVVDDDVTIAESGAIIEYLVQRYDDGRLRPADGSPEWRIYTYWLHYAEGTFMPLMIITLILARIDSAPMPFFIKPVARGITGK
;
A
#
# COMPACT_ATOMS: atom_id res chain seq x y z
N MET A 1 4.88 -17.14 -13.04
CA MET A 1 3.48 -16.65 -13.09
C MET A 1 3.28 -15.69 -11.92
N ILE A 2 2.82 -14.47 -12.21
CA ILE A 2 2.64 -13.43 -11.20
C ILE A 2 1.24 -13.52 -10.60
N THR A 3 1.15 -13.61 -9.28
CA THR A 3 -0.09 -13.50 -8.51
C THR A 3 -0.03 -12.29 -7.58
N VAL A 4 -1.02 -11.41 -7.68
CA VAL A 4 -1.17 -10.24 -6.82
C VAL A 4 -2.25 -10.49 -5.77
N HIS A 5 -1.87 -10.48 -4.50
CA HIS A 5 -2.80 -10.51 -3.38
C HIS A 5 -3.31 -9.10 -3.10
N HIS A 6 -4.48 -8.77 -3.65
CA HIS A 6 -5.09 -7.46 -3.63
C HIS A 6 -6.11 -7.33 -2.48
N LEU A 7 -5.94 -6.34 -1.60
CA LEU A 7 -6.96 -5.96 -0.62
C LEU A 7 -7.70 -4.70 -1.08
N GLU A 8 -9.02 -4.70 -0.91
CA GLU A 8 -9.88 -3.53 -1.14
C GLU A 8 -9.33 -2.27 -0.44
N ASN A 9 -9.33 -1.14 -1.15
CA ASN A 9 -8.86 0.16 -0.61
C ASN A 9 -7.48 0.02 0.06
N SER A 10 -6.50 -0.44 -0.72
CA SER A 10 -5.13 -0.64 -0.25
C SER A 10 -4.12 -0.21 -1.31
N ARG A 11 -2.84 -0.18 -0.90
CA ARG A 11 -1.70 0.15 -1.76
C ARG A 11 -1.49 -0.86 -2.90
N SER A 12 -2.21 -1.99 -2.92
CA SER A 12 -2.12 -2.95 -4.03
C SER A 12 -2.54 -2.36 -5.37
N GLN A 13 -3.34 -1.29 -5.39
CA GLN A 13 -3.73 -0.58 -6.61
C GLN A 13 -2.52 -0.11 -7.43
N ARG A 14 -1.46 0.36 -6.77
CA ARG A 14 -0.26 0.84 -7.45
C ARG A 14 0.54 -0.30 -8.11
N ILE A 15 0.45 -1.51 -7.57
CA ILE A 15 1.10 -2.70 -8.14
C ILE A 15 0.33 -3.17 -9.35
N LEU A 16 -1.01 -3.20 -9.26
CA LEU A 16 -1.85 -3.50 -10.42
C LEU A 16 -1.55 -2.53 -11.55
N TRP A 17 -1.53 -1.22 -11.28
CA TRP A 17 -1.18 -0.22 -12.29
C TRP A 17 0.21 -0.46 -12.90
N LEU A 18 1.23 -0.71 -12.07
CA LEU A 18 2.57 -1.00 -12.58
C LEU A 18 2.60 -2.23 -13.51
N LEU A 19 1.87 -3.30 -13.17
CA LEU A 19 1.80 -4.50 -14.02
C LEU A 19 1.16 -4.19 -15.39
N GLU A 20 0.13 -3.34 -15.43
CA GLU A 20 -0.45 -2.86 -16.69
C GLU A 20 0.57 -2.04 -17.50
N GLU A 21 1.33 -1.12 -16.87
CA GLU A 21 2.36 -0.31 -17.55
C GLU A 21 3.53 -1.14 -18.11
N LEU A 22 3.84 -2.25 -17.42
CA LEU A 22 4.83 -3.24 -17.85
C LEU A 22 4.26 -4.22 -18.89
N GLY A 23 2.95 -4.23 -19.11
CA GLY A 23 2.28 -5.16 -20.03
C GLY A 23 2.40 -6.63 -19.61
N LEU A 24 2.42 -6.89 -18.30
CA LEU A 24 2.60 -8.24 -17.75
C LEU A 24 1.26 -8.92 -17.48
N ASP A 25 1.17 -10.20 -17.82
CA ASP A 25 0.05 -11.05 -17.40
C ASP A 25 0.17 -11.39 -15.90
N TYR A 26 -0.94 -11.28 -15.18
CA TYR A 26 -1.00 -11.62 -13.77
C TYR A 26 -2.38 -12.16 -13.36
N GLU A 27 -2.37 -13.00 -12.33
CA GLU A 27 -3.57 -13.38 -11.61
C GLU A 27 -3.78 -12.47 -10.39
N MET A 28 -5.03 -12.06 -10.15
CA MET A 28 -5.36 -11.25 -8.98
C MET A 28 -6.22 -12.03 -8.01
N LYS A 29 -5.69 -12.30 -6.82
CA LYS A 29 -6.46 -12.82 -5.69
C LYS A 29 -7.01 -11.65 -4.88
N ARG A 30 -8.32 -11.44 -4.94
CA ARG A 30 -9.00 -10.33 -4.24
C ARG A 30 -9.39 -10.72 -2.81
N TYR A 31 -9.18 -9.78 -1.90
CA TYR A 31 -9.56 -9.85 -0.50
C TYR A 31 -10.44 -8.65 -0.16
N GLY A 32 -11.56 -8.91 0.50
CA GLY A 32 -12.44 -7.87 1.05
C GLY A 32 -12.02 -7.49 2.46
N ARG A 33 -12.27 -6.25 2.87
CA ARG A 33 -12.14 -5.85 4.27
C ARG A 33 -13.37 -6.26 5.05
N ASP A 34 -13.21 -6.57 6.33
CA ASP A 34 -14.35 -6.79 7.21
C ASP A 34 -15.25 -5.53 7.24
N SER A 35 -16.55 -5.72 7.05
CA SER A 35 -17.48 -4.61 6.81
C SER A 35 -17.64 -3.69 8.04
N LYS A 36 -17.38 -4.20 9.25
CA LYS A 36 -17.51 -3.47 10.51
C LYS A 36 -16.19 -2.84 10.95
N THR A 37 -15.13 -3.64 10.99
CA THR A 37 -13.81 -3.26 11.52
C THR A 37 -12.90 -2.67 10.45
N ARG A 38 -13.20 -2.89 9.17
CA ARG A 38 -12.35 -2.53 8.01
C ARG A 38 -10.96 -3.17 8.03
N LEU A 39 -10.75 -4.17 8.87
CA LEU A 39 -9.49 -4.92 8.95
C LEU A 39 -9.32 -5.84 7.73
N ALA A 40 -8.06 -6.18 7.48
CA ALA A 40 -7.70 -7.22 6.52
C ALA A 40 -8.16 -8.59 7.05
N PRO A 41 -8.58 -9.50 6.18
CA PRO A 41 -9.02 -10.83 6.58
C PRO A 41 -7.78 -11.70 6.95
N PRO A 42 -7.93 -12.66 7.87
CA PRO A 42 -6.79 -13.40 8.45
C PRO A 42 -6.03 -14.24 7.43
N GLU A 43 -6.67 -14.67 6.33
CA GLU A 43 -6.08 -15.50 5.28
C GLU A 43 -4.98 -14.77 4.49
N LEU A 44 -4.81 -13.44 4.66
CA LEU A 44 -3.64 -12.74 4.15
C LEU A 44 -2.35 -13.10 4.91
N ALA A 45 -2.46 -13.52 6.17
CA ALA A 45 -1.31 -13.96 6.96
C ALA A 45 -0.76 -15.30 6.47
N ASP A 46 -1.61 -16.14 5.86
CA ASP A 46 -1.21 -17.41 5.24
C ASP A 46 -0.32 -17.20 4.00
N VAL A 47 -0.38 -16.00 3.40
CA VAL A 47 0.44 -15.62 2.24
C VAL A 47 1.77 -15.01 2.71
N HIS A 48 1.70 -14.06 3.65
CA HIS A 48 2.88 -13.42 4.21
C HIS A 48 2.63 -13.04 5.68
N PRO A 49 3.59 -13.26 6.61
CA PRO A 49 3.40 -13.05 8.05
C PRO A 49 2.92 -11.65 8.47
N LEU A 50 3.14 -10.63 7.62
CA LEU A 50 2.62 -9.28 7.86
C LEU A 50 1.08 -9.21 7.84
N GLY A 51 0.40 -10.12 7.14
CA GLY A 51 -1.06 -10.12 7.02
C GLY A 51 -1.61 -8.84 6.38
N LYS A 52 -0.82 -8.20 5.50
CA LYS A 52 -1.18 -6.96 4.78
C LYS A 52 -1.04 -7.18 3.29
N ALA A 53 -1.73 -6.33 2.52
CA ALA A 53 -1.55 -6.21 1.08
C ALA A 53 -0.85 -4.87 0.73
N PRO A 54 -0.17 -4.79 -0.43
CA PRO A 54 0.04 -5.87 -1.40
C PRO A 54 1.05 -6.93 -0.97
N VAL A 55 0.87 -8.14 -1.50
CA VAL A 55 1.89 -9.17 -1.62
C VAL A 55 1.87 -9.66 -3.06
N VAL A 56 3.04 -9.82 -3.67
CA VAL A 56 3.21 -10.43 -4.99
C VAL A 56 3.93 -11.75 -4.82
N VAL A 57 3.38 -12.78 -5.45
CA VAL A 57 4.06 -14.07 -5.65
C VAL A 57 4.41 -14.14 -7.12
N ASP A 58 5.68 -14.24 -7.44
CA ASP A 58 6.18 -14.44 -8.80
C ASP A 58 6.95 -15.76 -8.83
N ASP A 59 6.28 -16.80 -9.33
CA ASP A 59 6.72 -18.20 -9.22
C ASP A 59 6.99 -18.61 -7.76
N ASP A 60 8.25 -18.81 -7.38
CA ASP A 60 8.68 -19.20 -6.03
C ASP A 60 9.04 -18.00 -5.14
N VAL A 61 9.04 -16.79 -5.69
CA VAL A 61 9.44 -15.57 -4.98
C VAL A 61 8.23 -14.85 -4.42
N THR A 62 8.15 -14.72 -3.10
CA THR A 62 7.11 -13.92 -2.42
C THR A 62 7.69 -12.60 -1.94
N ILE A 63 7.15 -11.49 -2.41
CA ILE A 63 7.57 -10.13 -2.03
C ILE A 63 6.41 -9.39 -1.38
N ALA A 64 6.65 -8.90 -0.17
CA ALA A 64 5.81 -7.92 0.51
C ALA A 64 6.49 -6.54 0.49
N GLU A 65 5.83 -5.53 1.04
CA GLU A 65 6.22 -4.12 0.98
C GLU A 65 6.12 -3.52 -0.43
N SER A 66 5.14 -2.64 -0.59
CA SER A 66 4.75 -2.16 -1.90
C SER A 66 5.86 -1.38 -2.63
N GLY A 67 6.86 -0.83 -1.91
CA GLY A 67 8.03 -0.17 -2.53
C GLY A 67 8.98 -1.20 -3.11
N ALA A 68 9.32 -2.21 -2.32
CA ALA A 68 10.16 -3.33 -2.73
C ALA A 68 9.54 -4.11 -3.90
N ILE A 69 8.22 -4.30 -3.92
CA ILE A 69 7.52 -4.91 -5.06
C ILE A 69 7.71 -4.09 -6.35
N ILE A 70 7.61 -2.76 -6.28
CA ILE A 70 7.84 -1.89 -7.45
C ILE A 70 9.28 -2.06 -7.95
N GLU A 71 10.26 -1.98 -7.06
CA GLU A 71 11.67 -2.13 -7.44
C GLU A 71 11.95 -3.49 -8.05
N TYR A 72 11.40 -4.56 -7.46
CA TYR A 72 11.51 -5.93 -7.97
C TYR A 72 10.95 -6.05 -9.40
N LEU A 73 9.71 -5.60 -9.61
CA LEU A 73 9.05 -5.73 -10.90
C LEU A 73 9.75 -4.90 -11.97
N VAL A 74 10.14 -3.66 -11.66
CA VAL A 74 10.89 -2.80 -12.58
C VAL A 74 12.26 -3.39 -12.88
N GLN A 75 13.02 -3.85 -11.88
CA GLN A 75 14.33 -4.44 -12.11
C GLN A 75 14.26 -5.72 -12.97
N ARG A 76 13.20 -6.52 -12.83
CA ARG A 76 13.07 -7.82 -13.50
C ARG A 76 12.45 -7.74 -14.88
N TYR A 77 11.49 -6.84 -15.09
CA TYR A 77 10.62 -6.84 -16.27
C TYR A 77 10.63 -5.53 -17.08
N ASP A 78 11.15 -4.43 -16.54
CA ASP A 78 11.26 -3.19 -17.31
C ASP A 78 12.41 -3.29 -18.32
N ASP A 79 12.18 -2.77 -19.52
CA ASP A 79 13.17 -2.63 -20.60
C ASP A 79 13.93 -1.30 -20.52
N GLY A 80 13.99 -0.70 -19.32
CA GLY A 80 14.66 0.57 -19.03
C GLY A 80 13.80 1.80 -19.28
N ARG A 81 12.47 1.67 -19.34
CA ARG A 81 11.53 2.79 -19.57
C ARG A 81 11.09 3.49 -18.30
N LEU A 82 10.94 2.76 -17.20
CA LEU A 82 10.28 3.23 -15.97
C LEU A 82 11.25 3.64 -14.87
N ARG A 83 12.54 3.31 -15.01
CA ARG A 83 13.58 3.67 -14.04
C ARG A 83 14.73 4.45 -14.72
N PRO A 84 15.12 5.62 -14.18
CA PRO A 84 16.31 6.32 -14.66
C PRO A 84 17.60 5.51 -14.43
N ALA A 85 18.62 5.80 -15.23
CA ALA A 85 19.92 5.14 -15.13
C ALA A 85 20.57 5.33 -13.75
N ASP A 86 21.19 4.27 -13.25
CA ASP A 86 21.80 4.27 -11.92
C ASP A 86 22.86 5.37 -11.76
N GLY A 87 22.82 6.05 -10.61
CA GLY A 87 23.73 7.15 -10.30
C GLY A 87 23.38 8.49 -10.97
N SER A 88 22.41 8.54 -11.88
CA SER A 88 21.98 9.80 -12.51
C SER A 88 21.31 10.74 -11.49
N PRO A 89 21.27 12.06 -11.75
CA PRO A 89 20.49 13.00 -10.95
C PRO A 89 19.00 12.62 -10.85
N GLU A 90 18.42 12.12 -11.93
CA GLU A 90 17.03 11.69 -12.02
C GLU A 90 16.78 10.44 -11.17
N TRP A 91 17.73 9.51 -11.12
CA TRP A 91 17.64 8.33 -10.26
C TRP A 91 17.52 8.70 -8.77
N ARG A 92 18.20 9.77 -8.34
CA ARG A 92 18.07 10.29 -6.96
C ARG A 92 16.66 10.83 -6.69
N ILE A 93 16.07 11.53 -7.66
CA ILE A 93 14.71 12.07 -7.55
C ILE A 93 13.68 10.92 -7.54
N TYR A 94 13.84 9.95 -8.43
CA TYR A 94 13.03 8.74 -8.48
C TYR A 94 13.02 8.01 -7.13
N THR A 95 14.21 7.72 -6.61
CA THR A 95 14.39 7.01 -5.33
C THR A 95 13.78 7.80 -4.18
N TYR A 96 13.99 9.12 -4.14
CA TYR A 96 13.39 9.99 -3.13
C TYR A 96 11.87 9.86 -3.11
N TRP A 97 11.20 9.97 -4.25
CA TRP A 97 9.73 9.92 -4.31
C TRP A 97 9.17 8.53 -4.02
N LEU A 98 9.87 7.47 -4.44
CA LEU A 98 9.50 6.09 -4.13
C LEU A 98 9.46 5.85 -2.62
N HIS A 99 10.48 6.34 -1.88
CA HIS A 99 10.52 6.23 -0.43
C HIS A 99 9.62 7.25 0.28
N TYR A 100 9.51 8.48 -0.23
CA TYR A 100 8.66 9.53 0.37
C TYR A 100 7.20 9.08 0.49
N ALA A 101 6.69 8.39 -0.54
CA ALA A 101 5.32 7.89 -0.57
C ALA A 101 4.99 7.05 0.69
N GLU A 102 5.85 6.09 1.04
CA GLU A 102 5.60 5.21 2.20
C GLU A 102 6.19 5.77 3.50
N GLY A 103 7.33 6.45 3.45
CA GLY A 103 8.06 6.92 4.63
C GLY A 103 7.49 8.19 5.26
N THR A 104 6.93 9.11 4.46
CA THR A 104 6.45 10.41 4.95
C THR A 104 4.97 10.60 4.67
N PHE A 105 4.54 10.38 3.44
CA PHE A 105 3.17 10.67 3.03
C PHE A 105 2.15 9.72 3.68
N MET A 106 2.41 8.41 3.64
CA MET A 106 1.48 7.42 4.21
C MET A 106 1.21 7.59 5.72
N PRO A 107 2.21 7.84 6.59
CA PRO A 107 1.96 8.15 8.00
C PRO A 107 1.02 9.35 8.21
N LEU A 108 1.22 10.43 7.44
CA LEU A 108 0.36 11.63 7.51
C LEU A 108 -1.07 11.32 7.04
N MET A 109 -1.22 10.51 6.00
CA MET A 109 -2.53 10.05 5.52
C MET A 109 -3.26 9.20 6.56
N ILE A 110 -2.55 8.32 7.27
CA ILE A 110 -3.14 7.51 8.35
C ILE A 110 -3.60 8.41 9.50
N ILE A 111 -2.77 9.37 9.93
CA ILE A 111 -3.16 10.33 10.98
C ILE A 111 -4.42 11.08 10.54
N THR A 112 -4.44 11.59 9.32
CA THR A 112 -5.61 12.29 8.76
C THR A 112 -6.86 11.42 8.77
N LEU A 113 -6.74 10.15 8.39
CA LEU A 113 -7.85 9.20 8.39
C LEU A 113 -8.35 8.90 9.81
N ILE A 114 -7.46 8.81 10.79
CA ILE A 114 -7.82 8.64 12.20
C ILE A 114 -8.57 9.87 12.69
N LEU A 115 -8.00 11.07 12.51
CA LEU A 115 -8.62 12.33 12.93
C LEU A 115 -10.01 12.52 12.31
N ALA A 116 -10.17 12.19 11.02
CA ALA A 116 -11.45 12.26 10.33
C ALA A 116 -12.52 11.32 10.92
N ARG A 117 -12.10 10.24 11.60
CA ARG A 117 -13.02 9.27 12.24
C ARG A 117 -13.29 9.55 13.72
N ILE A 118 -12.46 10.34 14.42
CA ILE A 118 -12.62 10.61 15.86
C ILE A 118 -14.02 11.13 16.19
N ASP A 119 -14.57 12.06 15.40
CA ASP A 119 -15.88 12.65 15.66
C ASP A 119 -17.05 11.65 15.54
N SER A 120 -16.87 10.59 14.75
CA SER A 120 -17.90 9.57 14.46
C SER A 120 -17.71 8.29 15.29
N ALA A 121 -16.64 8.21 16.07
CA ALA A 121 -16.39 7.07 16.94
C ALA A 121 -17.45 7.01 18.08
N PRO A 122 -17.93 5.82 18.46
CA PRO A 122 -18.80 5.68 19.61
C PRO A 122 -18.04 6.07 20.89
N MET A 123 -18.44 7.18 21.50
CA MET A 123 -17.78 7.72 22.71
C MET A 123 -18.79 8.26 23.73
N PRO A 124 -18.48 8.16 25.03
CA PRO A 124 -19.27 8.78 26.09
C PRO A 124 -19.41 10.30 25.89
N PHE A 125 -20.56 10.86 26.28
CA PHE A 125 -20.88 12.27 26.02
C PHE A 125 -19.85 13.25 26.61
N PHE A 126 -19.22 12.88 27.74
CA PHE A 126 -18.23 13.72 28.42
C PHE A 126 -16.85 13.73 27.75
N ILE A 127 -16.56 12.78 26.85
CA ILE A 127 -15.32 12.75 26.06
C ILE A 127 -15.47 13.56 24.76
N LYS A 128 -16.71 13.72 24.26
CA LYS A 128 -16.99 14.44 22.99
C LYS A 128 -16.42 15.85 22.92
N PRO A 129 -16.47 16.70 23.98
CA PRO A 129 -15.88 18.04 23.94
C PRO A 129 -14.36 18.03 23.74
N VAL A 130 -13.66 17.07 24.37
CA VAL A 130 -12.20 16.92 24.25
C VAL A 130 -11.83 16.50 22.83
N ALA A 131 -12.55 15.53 22.26
CA ALA A 131 -12.32 15.08 20.90
C ALA A 131 -12.52 16.19 19.85
N ARG A 132 -13.56 17.01 20.00
CA ARG A 132 -13.82 18.19 19.16
C ARG A 132 -12.68 19.22 19.23
N GLY A 133 -12.15 19.45 20.43
CA GLY A 133 -10.99 20.31 20.64
C GLY A 133 -9.72 19.82 19.92
N ILE A 134 -9.55 18.50 19.73
CA ILE A 134 -8.41 17.90 19.00
C ILE A 134 -8.63 17.95 17.48
N THR A 135 -9.86 17.73 17.01
CA THR A 135 -10.18 17.71 15.57
C THR A 135 -10.37 19.11 14.97
N GLY A 136 -10.36 20.16 15.80
CA GLY A 136 -10.50 21.55 15.36
C GLY A 136 -11.90 21.89 14.83
N LYS A 137 -12.92 21.12 15.25
CA LYS A 137 -14.33 21.31 14.90
C LYS A 137 -15.20 21.65 16.11
#